data_AF-A0A4Y2JIT8-F1
#
_entry.id   AF-A0A4Y2JIT8-F1
#
_cell.length_a   1.000
_cell.length_b   1.000
_cell.length_c   1.000
_cell.angle_alpha   90.00
_cell.angle_beta   90.00
_cell.angle_gamma   90.00
#
_symmetry.space_group_name_H-M   'P 1'
#
loop_
_entity.id
_entity.type
_entity.pdbx_description
1 polymer ?
#
loop_
_entity_poly.entity_id
_entity_poly.type
_entity_poly.pdbx_seq_one_letter_code
_entity_poly.pdbx_strand_id
1 'polypeptide(L)'
;MAKVDEAWIYLSDASAKSKVKYLIRNHNRRDLTPATTVPHPKGIMVWMGISAIGVTKPQFVQPGAKINSEYYIQRILKPFLKDYYCRLYPNGDAVFHQDSAPSHASRVTQKFLTDQQVQAC
;
A
#
# COMPACT_ATOMS: atom_id res chain seq x y z
N MET A 1 8.28 -4.78 15.58
CA MET A 1 7.38 -3.78 14.96
C MET A 1 7.23 -4.11 13.48
N ALA A 2 6.00 -4.19 12.97
CA ALA A 2 5.70 -4.36 11.56
C ALA A 2 4.95 -3.12 11.05
N LYS A 3 5.51 -2.45 10.04
CA LYS A 3 4.89 -1.30 9.37
C LYS A 3 4.13 -1.81 8.15
N VAL A 4 2.89 -1.37 7.97
CA VAL A 4 2.08 -1.70 6.81
C VAL A 4 1.53 -0.44 6.16
N ASP A 5 1.37 -0.50 4.84
CA ASP A 5 0.81 0.61 4.06
C ASP A 5 0.26 0.12 2.71
N GLU A 6 -0.55 0.97 2.09
CA GLU A 6 -1.07 0.81 0.74
C GLU A 6 -0.38 1.76 -0.24
N ALA A 7 0.02 1.23 -1.39
CA ALA A 7 0.58 2.03 -2.48
C ALA A 7 -0.06 1.70 -3.82
N TRP A 8 -0.29 2.73 -4.65
CA TRP A 8 -0.67 2.55 -6.04
C TRP A 8 0.57 2.35 -6.93
N ILE A 9 0.57 1.28 -7.70
CA ILE A 9 1.54 1.01 -8.75
C ILE A 9 0.85 1.23 -10.10
N TYR A 10 1.32 2.20 -10.88
CA TYR A 10 0.74 2.54 -12.18
C TYR A 10 1.48 1.87 -13.33
N LEU A 11 0.73 1.43 -14.35
CA LEU A 11 1.29 0.80 -15.55
C LEU A 11 1.89 1.80 -16.54
N SER A 12 1.60 3.09 -16.38
CA SER A 12 2.12 4.15 -17.24
C SER A 12 3.03 5.10 -16.45
N ASP A 13 4.24 5.33 -16.98
CA ASP A 13 5.21 6.32 -16.49
C ASP A 13 4.77 7.78 -16.76
N ALA A 14 3.49 8.02 -17.00
CA ALA A 14 2.95 9.36 -17.23
C ALA A 14 3.14 10.27 -16.00
N SER A 15 3.20 9.70 -14.80
CA SER A 15 3.44 10.39 -13.54
C SER A 15 4.92 10.62 -13.20
N ALA A 16 5.85 9.86 -13.82
CA ALA A 16 7.28 9.90 -13.51
C ALA A 16 8.05 10.98 -14.30
N LYS A 17 7.37 11.76 -15.16
CA LYS A 17 8.01 12.80 -15.98
C LYS A 17 8.17 14.09 -15.18
N SER A 18 9.41 14.46 -14.86
CA SER A 18 9.76 15.77 -14.30
C SER A 18 9.09 16.90 -15.08
N LYS A 19 8.50 17.87 -14.35
CA LYS A 19 7.99 19.12 -14.93
C LYS A 19 9.09 19.95 -15.59
N VAL A 20 10.34 19.73 -15.19
CA VAL A 20 11.53 20.40 -15.73
C VAL A 20 12.26 19.46 -16.68
N LYS A 21 12.44 19.90 -17.93
CA LYS A 21 13.28 19.25 -18.93
C LYS A 21 14.42 20.18 -19.32
N TYR A 22 15.65 19.71 -19.20
CA TYR A 22 16.83 20.44 -19.66
C TYR A 22 17.00 20.24 -21.17
N LEU A 23 17.27 21.34 -21.87
CA LEU A 23 17.53 21.34 -23.31
C LEU A 23 18.97 21.75 -23.55
N ILE A 24 19.70 21.00 -24.35
CA ILE A 24 21.01 21.42 -24.88
C ILE A 24 20.74 22.46 -25.98
N ARG A 25 21.57 23.52 -26.05
CA ARG A 25 21.35 24.74 -26.85
C ARG A 25 20.97 24.53 -28.33
N ASN A 26 21.28 23.37 -28.91
CA ASN A 26 21.01 23.03 -30.32
C ASN A 26 19.89 21.98 -30.53
N HIS A 27 19.19 21.55 -29.49
CA HIS A 27 18.04 20.64 -29.64
C HIS A 27 16.77 21.40 -30.02
N ASN A 28 15.93 20.81 -30.88
CA ASN A 28 14.69 21.42 -31.30
C ASN A 28 13.64 21.30 -30.18
N ARG A 29 13.03 22.43 -29.80
CA ARG A 29 12.00 22.47 -28.75
C ARG A 29 10.79 21.59 -29.07
N ARG A 30 10.53 21.30 -30.35
CA ARG A 30 9.42 20.44 -30.81
C ARG A 30 9.63 18.96 -30.51
N ASP A 31 10.87 18.53 -30.29
CA ASP A 31 11.21 17.14 -29.94
C ASP A 31 10.92 16.83 -28.47
N LEU A 32 10.59 17.86 -27.67
CA LEU A 32 10.10 17.71 -26.32
C LEU A 32 8.66 17.20 -26.37
N THR A 33 8.46 15.91 -26.07
CA THR A 33 7.12 15.42 -25.73
C THR A 33 6.62 16.15 -24.49
N PRO A 34 5.46 16.80 -24.51
CA PRO A 34 4.87 17.39 -23.30
C PRO A 34 4.74 16.34 -22.20
N ALA A 35 4.89 16.75 -20.94
CA ALA A 35 4.51 15.91 -19.81
C ALA A 35 2.98 15.83 -19.79
N THR A 36 2.43 14.80 -20.44
CA THR A 36 0.99 14.56 -20.44
C THR A 36 0.61 13.80 -19.18
N THR A 37 -0.09 14.46 -18.26
CA THR A 37 -0.77 13.77 -17.15
C THR A 37 -1.91 12.96 -17.74
N VAL A 38 -1.86 11.64 -17.60
CA VAL A 38 -2.99 10.78 -17.99
C VAL A 38 -4.01 10.81 -16.86
N PRO A 39 -5.24 11.32 -17.08
CA PRO A 39 -6.29 11.22 -16.07
C PRO A 39 -6.68 9.74 -15.87
N HIS A 40 -6.82 9.32 -14.61
CA HIS A 40 -7.12 7.93 -14.22
C HIS A 40 -6.18 6.89 -14.84
N PRO A 41 -4.87 6.98 -14.57
CA PRO A 41 -3.92 5.99 -15.07
C PRO A 41 -4.29 4.61 -14.53
N LYS A 42 -4.21 3.58 -15.39
CA LYS A 42 -4.41 2.20 -14.97
C LYS A 42 -3.33 1.85 -13.96
N GLY A 43 -3.76 1.53 -12.74
CA GLY A 43 -2.88 1.11 -11.67
C GLY A 43 -3.51 -0.02 -10.87
N ILE A 44 -2.66 -0.64 -10.06
CA ILE A 44 -3.04 -1.64 -9.07
C ILE A 44 -2.63 -1.14 -7.70
N MET A 45 -3.54 -1.24 -6.74
CA MET A 45 -3.22 -0.92 -5.36
C MET A 45 -2.68 -2.17 -4.68
N VAL A 46 -1.56 -2.01 -4.00
CA VAL A 46 -0.84 -3.08 -3.32
C VAL A 46 -0.75 -2.72 -1.85
N TRP A 47 -1.14 -3.67 -1.00
CA TRP A 47 -0.91 -3.62 0.43
C TRP A 47 0.31 -4.48 0.78
N MET A 48 1.22 -3.95 1.57
CA MET A 48 2.41 -4.68 1.98
C MET A 48 2.88 -4.27 3.37
N GLY A 49 3.54 -5.20 4.04
CA GLY A 49 4.14 -5.00 5.35
C GLY A 49 5.64 -5.26 5.33
N ILE A 50 6.37 -4.48 6.12
CA ILE A 50 7.82 -4.62 6.30
C ILE A 50 8.13 -4.64 7.80
N SER A 51 9.05 -5.50 8.19
CA SER A 51 9.67 -5.49 9.51
C SER A 51 11.17 -5.80 9.42
N ALA A 52 11.87 -5.66 10.54
CA ALA A 52 13.28 -6.05 10.63
C ALA A 52 13.51 -7.56 10.36
N ILE A 53 12.48 -8.40 10.51
CA ILE A 53 12.55 -9.85 10.30
C ILE A 53 12.32 -10.20 8.82
N GLY A 54 11.65 -9.33 8.07
CA GLY A 54 11.45 -9.51 6.64
C GLY A 54 10.24 -8.76 6.09
N VAL A 55 9.88 -9.12 4.86
CA VAL A 55 8.76 -8.51 4.13
C VAL A 55 7.59 -9.47 4.00
N THR A 56 6.38 -8.94 4.00
CA THR A 56 5.16 -9.74 3.80
C THR A 56 4.91 -10.01 2.32
N LYS A 57 4.04 -10.97 2.00
CA LYS A 57 3.56 -11.15 0.63
C LYS A 57 2.78 -9.89 0.25
N PRO A 58 3.09 -9.26 -0.89
CA PRO A 58 2.24 -8.20 -1.42
C PRO A 58 0.82 -8.73 -1.63
N GLN A 59 -0.16 -8.02 -1.11
CA GLN A 59 -1.57 -8.29 -1.33
C GLN A 59 -2.12 -7.32 -2.36
N PHE A 60 -2.63 -7.86 -3.46
CA PHE A 60 -3.18 -7.07 -4.54
C PHE A 60 -4.66 -6.78 -4.29
N VAL A 61 -5.00 -5.50 -4.20
CA VAL A 61 -6.39 -5.06 -4.10
C VAL A 61 -7.00 -5.00 -5.50
N GLN A 62 -8.23 -5.49 -5.63
CA GLN A 62 -8.90 -5.51 -6.92
C GLN A 62 -9.09 -4.08 -7.47
N PRO A 63 -8.78 -3.83 -8.75
CA PRO A 63 -9.00 -2.52 -9.36
C PRO A 63 -10.46 -2.05 -9.20
N GLY A 64 -10.65 -0.82 -8.74
CA GLY A 64 -11.97 -0.25 -8.50
C GLY A 64 -12.66 -0.69 -7.20
N ALA A 65 -12.04 -1.59 -6.41
CA ALA A 65 -12.57 -1.94 -5.10
C ALA A 65 -12.38 -0.79 -4.10
N LYS A 66 -13.44 -0.49 -3.35
CA LYS A 66 -13.36 0.44 -2.22
C LYS A 66 -12.90 -0.34 -0.98
N ILE A 67 -11.76 0.05 -0.40
CA ILE A 67 -11.31 -0.50 0.88
C ILE A 67 -12.21 0.08 1.98
N ASN A 68 -13.25 -0.66 2.35
CA ASN A 68 -13.96 -0.47 3.61
C ASN A 68 -13.37 -1.39 4.69
N SER A 69 -13.86 -1.26 5.92
CA SER A 69 -13.39 -2.07 7.05
C SER A 69 -13.59 -3.56 6.84
N GLU A 70 -14.74 -3.98 6.31
CA GLU A 70 -15.03 -5.41 6.08
C GLU A 70 -14.09 -6.01 5.04
N TYR A 71 -13.84 -5.29 3.95
CA TYR A 71 -12.88 -5.69 2.92
C TYR A 71 -11.48 -5.78 3.51
N TYR A 72 -11.06 -4.76 4.26
CA TYR A 72 -9.76 -4.73 4.92
C TYR A 72 -9.56 -5.95 5.84
N ILE A 73 -10.53 -6.26 6.70
CA ILE A 73 -10.47 -7.43 7.58
C ILE A 73 -10.42 -8.73 6.78
N GLN A 74 -11.36 -8.93 5.84
CA GLN A 74 -11.53 -10.22 5.19
C GLN A 74 -10.45 -10.53 4.15
N ARG A 75 -10.08 -9.52 3.36
CA ARG A 75 -9.19 -9.69 2.22
C ARG A 75 -7.75 -9.40 2.58
N ILE A 76 -7.46 -8.53 3.56
CA ILE A 76 -6.10 -8.11 3.90
C ILE A 76 -5.64 -8.69 5.22
N LEU A 77 -6.31 -8.35 6.33
CA LEU A 77 -5.85 -8.73 7.67
C LEU A 77 -5.91 -10.23 7.93
N LYS A 78 -7.02 -10.91 7.59
CA LYS A 78 -7.16 -12.35 7.84
C LYS A 78 -6.04 -13.18 7.17
N PRO A 79 -5.76 -13.03 5.85
CA PRO A 79 -4.63 -13.72 5.23
C PRO A 79 -3.29 -13.30 5.82
N PHE A 80 -3.09 -12.02 6.13
CA PHE A 80 -1.85 -11.52 6.71
C PHE A 80 -1.56 -12.15 8.09
N LEU A 81 -2.53 -12.16 9.00
CA LEU A 81 -2.34 -12.71 10.33
C LEU A 81 -2.06 -14.21 10.29
N LYS A 82 -2.80 -14.93 9.43
CA LYS A 82 -2.65 -16.38 9.24
C LYS A 82 -1.28 -16.76 8.68
N ASP A 83 -0.83 -16.10 7.63
CA ASP A 83 0.36 -16.54 6.87
C ASP A 83 1.67 -15.91 7.35
N TYR A 84 1.61 -14.67 7.87
CA TYR A 84 2.79 -13.87 8.19
C TYR A 84 2.97 -13.64 9.68
N TYR A 85 1.92 -13.18 10.37
CA TYR A 85 2.07 -12.71 11.75
C TYR A 85 2.46 -13.85 12.70
N CYS A 86 1.74 -14.98 12.66
CA CYS A 86 2.06 -16.14 13.49
C CYS A 86 3.44 -16.73 13.19
N ARG A 87 3.91 -16.64 11.93
CA ARG A 87 5.23 -17.17 11.52
C ARG A 87 6.38 -16.27 11.97
N LEU A 88 6.23 -14.95 11.85
CA LEU A 88 7.28 -13.99 12.15
C LEU A 88 7.34 -13.61 13.63
N TYR A 89 6.20 -13.69 14.33
CA TYR A 89 6.06 -13.27 15.72
C TYR A 89 5.32 -14.33 16.55
N PRO A 90 5.92 -15.51 16.75
CA PRO A 90 5.27 -16.60 17.49
C PRO A 90 4.97 -16.23 18.95
N ASN A 91 5.71 -15.27 19.51
CA ASN A 91 5.54 -14.80 20.88
C ASN A 91 4.58 -13.61 21.01
N GLY A 92 4.05 -13.10 19.89
CA GLY A 92 3.11 -11.97 19.91
C GLY A 92 3.72 -10.63 20.36
N ASP A 93 5.04 -10.49 20.35
CA ASP A 93 5.81 -9.31 20.76
C ASP A 93 5.88 -8.21 19.67
N ALA A 94 5.13 -8.38 18.59
CA ALA A 94 5.07 -7.42 17.51
C ALA A 94 4.05 -6.32 17.79
N VAL A 95 4.49 -5.08 17.59
CA VAL A 95 3.58 -3.94 17.40
C VAL A 95 3.29 -3.79 15.91
N PHE A 96 2.01 -3.85 15.55
CA PHE A 96 1.49 -3.62 14.22
C PHE A 96 1.19 -2.14 14.03
N HIS A 97 1.81 -1.51 13.03
CA HIS A 97 1.65 -0.09 12.81
C HIS A 97 1.10 0.19 11.42
N GLN A 98 -0.03 0.88 11.37
CA GLN A 98 -0.78 1.24 10.17
C GLN A 98 -1.17 2.73 10.24
N ASP A 99 -1.55 3.31 9.11
CA ASP A 99 -2.05 4.68 9.10
C ASP A 99 -3.44 4.81 9.77
N SER A 100 -3.91 6.04 9.93
CA SER A 100 -5.22 6.32 10.52
C SER A 100 -6.36 6.36 9.51
N ALA A 101 -6.24 5.66 8.37
CA ALA A 101 -7.32 5.62 7.38
C ALA A 101 -8.64 5.15 8.04
N PRO A 102 -9.81 5.66 7.61
CA PRO A 102 -11.09 5.35 8.26
C PRO A 102 -11.39 3.85 8.39
N SER A 103 -10.98 3.03 7.40
CA SER A 103 -11.09 1.57 7.44
C SER A 103 -10.26 0.95 8.57
N HIS A 104 -9.06 1.49 8.82
CA HIS A 104 -8.10 0.98 9.80
C HIS A 104 -8.47 1.39 11.22
N ALA A 105 -8.85 2.65 11.41
CA ALA A 105 -9.28 3.20 12.70
C ALA A 105 -10.72 2.81 13.09
N SER A 106 -11.48 2.14 12.21
CA SER A 106 -12.85 1.75 12.50
C SER A 106 -12.96 0.81 13.70
N ARG A 107 -14.08 0.90 14.45
CA ARG A 107 -14.35 0.05 15.62
C ARG A 107 -14.31 -1.44 15.29
N VAL A 108 -14.77 -1.83 14.10
CA VAL A 108 -14.81 -3.24 13.67
C VAL A 108 -13.39 -3.76 13.45
N THR A 109 -12.52 -2.98 12.79
CA THR A 109 -11.13 -3.33 12.55
C THR A 109 -10.32 -3.40 13.84
N GLN A 110 -10.46 -2.39 14.70
CA GLN A 110 -9.76 -2.36 15.99
C GLN A 110 -10.20 -3.52 16.89
N LYS A 111 -11.50 -3.80 16.96
CA LYS A 111 -12.01 -4.97 17.70
C LYS A 111 -11.44 -6.27 17.14
N PHE A 112 -11.40 -6.44 15.82
CA PHE A 112 -10.83 -7.63 15.20
C PHE A 112 -9.35 -7.82 15.59
N LEU A 113 -8.54 -6.76 15.56
CA LEU A 113 -7.13 -6.85 15.95
C LEU A 113 -6.96 -7.22 17.43
N THR A 114 -7.76 -6.61 18.33
CA THR A 114 -7.77 -6.95 19.76
C THR A 114 -8.22 -8.40 20.00
N ASP A 115 -9.26 -8.87 19.31
CA ASP A 115 -9.74 -10.26 19.41
C ASP A 115 -8.70 -11.27 18.92
N GLN A 116 -7.76 -10.85 18.05
CA GLN A 116 -6.61 -11.63 17.60
C GLN A 116 -5.35 -11.42 18.45
N GLN A 117 -5.45 -10.70 19.58
CA GLN A 117 -4.32 -10.36 20.48
C GLN A 117 -3.17 -9.64 19.75
N VAL A 118 -3.49 -8.87 18.72
CA VAL A 118 -2.51 -8.06 17.97
C VAL A 118 -2.47 -6.67 18.56
N GLN A 119 -1.31 -6.25 19.04
CA GLN A 119 -1.12 -4.87 19.48
C GLN A 119 -0.95 -3.96 18.26
N ALA A 120 -1.95 -3.09 18.01
CA ALA A 120 -1.92 -2.13 16.91
C ALA A 120 -1.70 -0.69 17.42
N CYS A 121 -0.92 0.10 16.67
CA CYS A 121 -0.69 1.53 16.93
C CYS A 121 -0.72 2.39 15.67
#